data_AF-A0A348V0B0-F1
#
_entry.id   AF-A0A348V0B0-F1
#
_cell.length_a   1.000
_cell.length_b   1.000
_cell.length_c   1.000
_cell.angle_alpha   90.00
_cell.angle_beta   90.00
_cell.angle_gamma   90.00
#
_symmetry.space_group_name_H-M   'P 1'
#
loop_
_entity.id
_entity.type
_entity.pdbx_description
1 polymer ?
#
loop_
_entity_poly.entity_id
_entity_poly.type
_entity_poly.pdbx_seq_one_letter_code
_entity_poly.pdbx_strand_id
1 'polypeptide(L)'
;MAKSGRLEEQIYRHLPGVIAVLIAIWLLFPFIKIDRSDYAQGKILVYRLAFGLMIMIIMLGKMGFDVFFPQGIARPVSNTKSVLFLILGILLLAFVIYIIIQAGALFMSSYPDTSEFNQ
;
A
#
# COMPACT_ATOMS: atom_id res chain seq x y z
N MET A 1 5.37 -29.72 27.45
CA MET A 1 4.38 -29.48 26.37
C MET A 1 3.78 -28.05 26.35
N ALA A 2 4.46 -27.01 26.89
CA ALA A 2 3.89 -25.64 26.98
C ALA A 2 4.31 -24.67 25.85
N LYS A 3 5.10 -25.13 24.87
CA LYS A 3 5.71 -24.25 23.84
C LYS A 3 4.75 -23.93 22.68
N SER A 4 3.78 -24.80 22.39
CA SER A 4 2.82 -24.62 21.29
C SER A 4 1.85 -23.46 21.54
N GLY A 5 1.28 -23.38 22.75
CA GLY A 5 0.25 -22.38 23.06
C GLY A 5 0.73 -20.91 22.96
N ARG A 6 1.98 -20.62 23.31
CA ARG A 6 2.55 -19.26 23.18
C ARG A 6 2.81 -18.84 21.73
N LEU A 7 3.12 -19.79 20.84
CA LEU A 7 3.33 -19.52 19.42
C LEU A 7 2.00 -19.22 18.73
N GLU A 8 0.98 -20.03 18.99
CA GLU A 8 -0.37 -19.81 18.47
C GLU A 8 -0.90 -18.42 18.88
N GLU A 9 -0.79 -18.07 20.16
CA GLU A 9 -1.26 -16.76 20.67
C GLU A 9 -0.49 -15.58 20.04
N GLN A 10 0.82 -15.71 19.81
CA GLN A 10 1.61 -14.69 19.11
C GLN A 10 1.21 -14.55 17.64
N ILE A 11 0.92 -15.66 16.96
CA ILE A 11 0.46 -15.68 15.57
C ILE A 11 -0.90 -15.00 15.48
N TYR A 12 -1.89 -15.39 16.29
CA TYR A 12 -3.23 -14.79 16.29
C TYR A 12 -3.20 -13.28 16.55
N ARG A 13 -2.27 -12.81 17.39
CA ARG A 13 -2.11 -11.37 17.68
C ARG A 13 -1.61 -10.55 16.48
N HIS A 14 -0.74 -11.12 15.63
CA HIS A 14 -0.20 -10.42 14.44
C HIS A 14 -0.95 -10.73 13.15
N LEU A 15 -1.73 -11.81 13.14
CA LEU A 15 -2.55 -12.27 12.03
C LEU A 15 -3.39 -11.17 11.36
N PRO A 16 -4.16 -10.32 12.09
CA PRO A 16 -5.00 -9.32 11.44
C PRO A 16 -4.18 -8.27 10.67
N GLY A 17 -3.00 -7.90 11.17
CA GLY A 17 -2.12 -6.95 10.49
C GLY A 17 -1.51 -7.54 9.21
N VAL A 18 -1.08 -8.80 9.25
CA VAL A 18 -0.56 -9.50 8.08
C VAL A 18 -1.64 -9.67 7.01
N ILE A 19 -2.85 -10.06 7.42
CA ILE A 19 -4.01 -10.18 6.51
C ILE A 19 -4.33 -8.82 5.88
N ALA A 20 -4.36 -7.74 6.66
CA ALA A 20 -4.62 -6.40 6.13
C ALA A 20 -3.60 -6.00 5.06
N VAL A 21 -2.30 -6.27 5.28
CA VAL A 21 -1.26 -6.01 4.28
C VAL A 21 -1.44 -6.86 3.03
N LEU A 22 -1.75 -8.15 3.17
CA LEU A 22 -2.01 -9.03 2.02
C LEU A 22 -3.21 -8.58 1.20
N ILE A 23 -4.30 -8.17 1.86
CA ILE A 23 -5.49 -7.60 1.20
C ILE A 23 -5.11 -6.32 0.46
N ALA A 24 -4.33 -5.44 1.10
CA ALA A 24 -3.89 -4.21 0.46
C ALA A 24 -3.02 -4.49 -0.78
N ILE A 25 -2.06 -5.41 -0.69
CA ILE A 25 -1.24 -5.82 -1.84
C ILE A 25 -2.13 -6.36 -2.96
N TRP A 26 -3.12 -7.21 -2.63
CA TRP A 26 -4.06 -7.76 -3.62
C TRP A 26 -4.95 -6.68 -4.27
N LEU A 27 -5.36 -5.67 -3.50
CA LEU A 27 -6.13 -4.53 -4.01
C LEU A 27 -5.29 -3.65 -4.94
N LEU A 28 -4.00 -3.49 -4.65
CA LEU A 28 -3.07 -2.64 -5.39
C LEU A 28 -2.39 -3.37 -6.57
N PHE A 29 -2.38 -4.70 -6.58
CA PHE A 29 -1.78 -5.53 -7.64
C PHE A 29 -2.22 -5.17 -9.08
N PRO A 30 -3.51 -4.94 -9.39
CA PRO A 30 -3.92 -4.61 -10.76
C PRO A 30 -3.33 -3.27 -11.25
N PHE A 31 -2.84 -2.40 -10.37
CA PHE A 31 -2.27 -1.12 -10.80
C PHE A 31 -0.83 -1.23 -11.29
N ILE A 32 -0.17 -2.38 -11.10
CA ILE A 32 1.20 -2.61 -11.61
C ILE A 32 1.23 -2.69 -13.14
N LYS A 33 0.12 -3.08 -13.76
CA LYS A 33 -0.08 -3.08 -15.22
C LYS A 33 -1.52 -2.66 -15.51
N ILE A 34 -1.68 -1.45 -16.04
CA ILE A 34 -2.99 -0.92 -16.45
C ILE A 34 -3.02 -0.91 -17.98
N ASP A 35 -3.95 -1.64 -18.57
CA ASP A 35 -4.20 -1.63 -20.00
C ASP A 35 -5.39 -0.75 -20.38
N ARG A 36 -5.45 -0.28 -21.63
CA ARG A 36 -6.57 0.55 -22.13
C ARG A 36 -7.93 -0.13 -22.01
N SER A 37 -7.97 -1.47 -22.03
CA SER A 37 -9.19 -2.25 -21.84
C SER A 37 -9.76 -2.15 -20.42
N ASP A 38 -8.93 -1.87 -19.42
CA ASP A 38 -9.35 -1.82 -18.01
C ASP A 38 -10.13 -0.54 -17.68
N TYR A 39 -10.03 0.48 -18.54
CA TYR A 39 -10.78 1.73 -18.41
C TYR A 39 -12.29 1.56 -18.52
N ALA A 40 -12.76 0.50 -19.21
CA ALA A 40 -14.17 0.15 -19.25
C ALA A 40 -14.74 -0.13 -17.84
N GLN A 41 -13.89 -0.57 -16.90
CA GLN A 41 -14.24 -0.80 -15.50
C GLN A 41 -13.66 0.26 -14.56
N GLY A 42 -13.33 1.46 -15.06
CA GLY A 42 -12.59 2.48 -14.33
C GLY A 42 -13.13 2.81 -12.93
N LYS A 43 -14.46 2.79 -12.73
CA LYS A 43 -15.08 3.00 -11.40
C LYS A 43 -14.64 1.95 -10.38
N ILE A 44 -14.63 0.67 -10.76
CA ILE A 44 -14.24 -0.43 -9.87
C ILE A 44 -12.75 -0.34 -9.54
N LEU A 45 -11.91 0.02 -10.52
CA LEU A 45 -10.49 0.25 -10.27
C LEU A 45 -10.26 1.41 -9.30
N VAL A 46 -10.93 2.56 -9.47
CA VAL A 46 -10.78 3.68 -8.53
C VAL A 46 -11.13 3.27 -7.09
N TYR A 47 -12.20 2.51 -6.87
CA TYR A 47 -12.51 2.00 -5.53
C TYR A 47 -11.43 1.05 -5.02
N ARG A 48 -10.94 0.11 -5.83
CA ARG A 48 -9.85 -0.81 -5.43
C ARG A 48 -8.59 -0.07 -5.02
N LEU A 49 -8.20 0.95 -5.79
CA LEU A 49 -7.06 1.79 -5.49
C LEU A 49 -7.25 2.53 -4.16
N ALA A 50 -8.40 3.18 -3.99
CA ALA A 50 -8.72 3.95 -2.79
C ALA A 50 -8.73 3.07 -1.53
N PHE A 51 -9.37 1.89 -1.60
CA PHE A 51 -9.38 0.93 -0.49
C PHE A 51 -7.98 0.37 -0.19
N GLY A 52 -7.21 0.00 -1.21
CA GLY A 52 -5.85 -0.50 -1.03
C GLY A 52 -4.93 0.53 -0.38
N LEU A 53 -4.95 1.78 -0.86
CA LEU A 53 -4.18 2.87 -0.29
C LEU A 53 -4.62 3.21 1.13
N MET A 54 -5.92 3.27 1.40
CA MET A 54 -6.45 3.54 2.73
C MET A 54 -5.96 2.52 3.75
N ILE A 55 -6.00 1.22 3.43
CA ILE A 55 -5.49 0.17 4.32
C ILE A 55 -3.98 0.37 4.56
N MET A 56 -3.20 0.63 3.51
CA MET A 56 -1.76 0.86 3.65
C MET A 56 -1.43 2.09 4.50
N ILE A 57 -2.18 3.19 4.34
CA ILE A 57 -2.00 4.42 5.12
C ILE A 57 -2.36 4.19 6.58
N ILE A 58 -3.49 3.51 6.86
CA ILE A 58 -3.88 3.18 8.24
C ILE A 58 -2.83 2.28 8.90
N MET A 59 -2.32 1.29 8.18
CA MET A 59 -1.28 0.39 8.67
C MET A 59 0.04 1.13 8.91
N LEU A 60 0.45 2.00 7.98
CA LEU A 60 1.64 2.84 8.14
C LEU A 60 1.49 3.78 9.35
N GLY A 61 0.33 4.42 9.50
CA GLY A 61 0.01 5.27 10.65
C GLY A 61 0.08 4.49 11.95
N LYS A 62 -0.54 3.31 12.03
CA LYS A 62 -0.48 2.43 13.21
C LYS A 62 0.96 2.04 13.55
N MET A 63 1.76 1.61 12.56
CA MET A 63 3.17 1.28 12.77
C MET A 63 3.98 2.51 13.19
N GLY A 64 3.70 3.68 12.63
CA GLY A 64 4.32 4.95 13.00
C GLY A 64 4.03 5.32 14.44
N PHE A 65 2.77 5.25 14.88
CA PHE A 65 2.39 5.46 16.28
C PHE A 65 3.12 4.47 17.21
N ASP A 66 3.21 3.20 16.84
CA ASP A 66 3.91 2.18 17.63
C ASP A 66 5.43 2.45 17.72
N VAL A 67 6.04 3.09 16.72
CA VAL A 67 7.48 3.41 16.66
C VAL A 67 7.79 4.74 17.37
N PHE A 68 7.03 5.80 17.10
CA PHE A 68 7.27 7.15 17.64
C PHE A 68 6.72 7.33 19.06
N PHE A 69 5.67 6.60 19.43
CA PHE A 69 5.02 6.69 20.74
C PHE A 69 4.94 5.30 21.40
N PRO A 70 6.08 4.73 21.83
CA PRO A 70 6.06 3.47 22.56
C PRO A 70 5.27 3.66 23.88
N GLN A 71 4.13 2.99 24.01
CA GLN A 71 3.21 3.09 25.16
C GLN A 71 3.75 2.47 26.47
N GLY A 72 5.04 2.64 26.76
CA GLY A 72 5.69 2.21 28.00
C GLY A 72 7.08 2.80 28.10
N ILE A 73 7.28 3.73 29.05
CA ILE A 73 8.43 4.64 29.23
C ILE A 73 9.82 3.96 29.34
N ALA A 74 9.91 2.61 29.33
CA ALA A 74 11.18 1.91 29.57
C ALA A 74 11.37 0.61 28.77
N ARG A 75 10.72 0.44 27.60
CA ARG A 75 11.02 -0.70 26.72
C ARG A 75 11.73 -0.26 25.45
N PRO A 76 12.93 -0.80 25.14
CA PRO A 76 13.60 -0.50 23.88
C PRO A 76 12.68 -0.91 22.73
N VAL A 77 12.42 0.03 21.82
CA VAL A 77 11.71 -0.28 20.58
C VAL A 77 12.56 -1.27 19.79
N SER A 78 11.94 -2.36 19.34
CA SER A 78 12.66 -3.34 18.53
C SER A 78 13.04 -2.70 17.20
N ASN A 79 14.34 -2.67 16.88
CA ASN A 79 14.86 -2.17 15.60
C ASN A 79 14.13 -2.78 14.40
N THR A 80 13.66 -4.03 14.51
CA THR A 80 12.89 -4.71 13.47
C THR A 80 11.59 -3.99 13.13
N LYS A 81 10.89 -3.41 14.12
CA LYS A 81 9.64 -2.67 13.88
C LYS A 81 9.90 -1.36 13.13
N SER A 82 10.96 -0.66 13.49
CA SER A 82 11.38 0.59 12.83
C SER A 82 11.84 0.34 11.39
N VAL A 83 12.61 -0.73 11.16
CA VAL A 83 13.02 -1.13 9.79
C VAL A 83 11.82 -1.49 8.94
N LEU A 84 10.87 -2.26 9.48
CA LEU A 84 9.65 -2.63 8.75
C LEU A 84 8.79 -1.41 8.40
N PHE A 85 8.62 -0.47 9.34
CA PHE A 85 7.95 0.80 9.11
C PHE A 85 8.60 1.58 7.97
N LEU A 86 9.93 1.68 7.97
CA LEU A 86 10.69 2.39 6.95
C LEU A 86 10.54 1.75 5.56
N ILE A 87 10.65 0.42 5.47
CA ILE A 87 10.43 -0.32 4.22
C ILE A 87 9.01 -0.10 3.70
N LEU A 88 8.00 -0.23 4.56
CA LEU A 88 6.60 -0.07 4.17
C LEU A 88 6.29 1.38 3.73
N GLY A 89 6.89 2.36 4.39
CA GLY A 89 6.80 3.77 4.00
C GLY A 89 7.43 4.06 2.64
N ILE A 90 8.63 3.53 2.38
CA ILE A 90 9.31 3.67 1.07
C ILE A 90 8.48 3.00 -0.04
N LEU A 91 7.98 1.79 0.21
CA LEU A 91 7.14 1.08 -0.75
C LEU A 91 5.85 1.85 -1.08
N LEU A 92 5.17 2.38 -0.05
CA LEU A 92 3.97 3.20 -0.26
C LEU A 92 4.30 4.44 -1.09
N LEU A 93 5.38 5.15 -0.76
CA LEU A 93 5.80 6.35 -1.48
C LEU A 93 6.13 6.04 -2.94
N ALA A 94 6.93 5.01 -3.19
CA ALA A 94 7.27 4.55 -4.53
C ALA A 94 6.01 4.17 -5.34
N PHE A 95 5.06 3.49 -4.71
CA PHE A 95 3.79 3.11 -5.33
C PHE A 95 2.94 4.33 -5.69
N VAL A 96 2.83 5.33 -4.81
CA VAL A 96 2.11 6.58 -5.11
C VAL A 96 2.74 7.34 -6.26
N ILE A 97 4.07 7.49 -6.27
CA ILE A 97 4.81 8.12 -7.37
C ILE A 97 4.55 7.39 -8.68
N TYR A 98 4.60 6.06 -8.66
CA TYR A 98 4.33 5.22 -9.83
C TYR A 98 2.93 5.44 -10.40
N ILE A 99 1.89 5.48 -9.55
CA ILE A 99 0.50 5.76 -9.97
C ILE A 99 0.39 7.13 -10.63
N ILE A 100 1.04 8.16 -10.07
CA ILE A 100 1.02 9.52 -10.62
C ILE A 100 1.65 9.55 -12.01
N ILE A 101 2.81 8.89 -12.19
CA ILE A 101 3.49 8.79 -13.49
C ILE A 101 2.60 8.08 -14.51
N GLN A 102 1.98 6.95 -14.14
CA GLN A 102 1.07 6.23 -15.02
C GLN A 102 -0.14 7.08 -15.43
N ALA A 103 -0.78 7.75 -14.48
CA ALA A 103 -1.92 8.63 -14.76
C ALA A 103 -1.51 9.79 -15.70
N GLY A 104 -0.33 10.38 -15.47
CA GLY A 104 0.21 11.44 -16.34
C GLY A 104 0.55 10.96 -17.74
N ALA A 105 1.18 9.80 -17.88
CA ALA A 105 1.49 9.20 -19.18
C ALA A 105 0.21 8.90 -19.99
N LEU A 106 -0.82 8.39 -19.32
CA LEU A 106 -2.11 8.09 -19.92
C LEU A 106 -2.83 9.36 -20.36
N PHE A 107 -2.79 10.42 -19.55
CA PHE A 107 -3.31 11.74 -19.91
C PHE A 107 -2.61 12.33 -21.15
N MET A 108 -1.28 12.31 -21.19
CA MET A 108 -0.50 12.77 -22.34
C MET A 108 -0.81 11.97 -23.61
N SER A 109 -0.92 10.64 -23.50
CA SER A 109 -1.24 9.77 -24.64
C SER A 109 -2.66 9.94 -25.19
N SER A 110 -3.53 10.59 -24.42
CA SER A 110 -4.94 10.86 -24.79
C SER A 110 -5.12 12.26 -25.37
N TYR A 111 -4.07 13.10 -25.37
CA TYR A 111 -4.14 14.42 -25.97
C TYR A 111 -4.01 14.29 -27.49
N PRO A 112 -4.95 14.83 -28.28
CA PRO A 112 -4.84 14.81 -29.73
C PRO A 112 -3.62 15.63 -30.15
N ASP A 113 -2.77 15.02 -30.97
CA ASP A 113 -1.56 15.66 -31.50
C ASP A 113 -2.00 16.83 -32.38
N THR A 114 -1.64 18.06 -32.00
CA THR A 114 -2.09 19.27 -32.73
C THR A 114 -1.49 19.38 -34.13
N SER A 115 -0.58 18.48 -34.49
CA SER A 115 -0.06 18.29 -35.85
C SER A 115 -1.10 17.76 -36.85
N GLU A 116 -2.21 17.16 -36.39
CA GLU A 116 -3.30 16.72 -37.30
C GLU A 116 -4.26 17.85 -37.71
N PHE A 117 -4.26 18.98 -37.00
CA PHE A 117 -5.10 20.15 -37.34
C PHE A 117 -4.47 21.09 -38.37
N ASN A 118 -3.25 20.78 -38.83
CA ASN A 118 -2.46 21.65 -39.71
C ASN A 118 -2.10 20.98 -41.05
N GLN A 119 -2.87 19.95 -41.46
CA GLN A 119 -2.89 19.35 -42.81
C GLN A 119 -4.26 19.59 -43.46
#